data_AF-A0A7J7NNA7-F1
#
_entry.id   AF-A0A7J7NNA7-F1
#
_cell.length_a   1.000
_cell.length_b   1.000
_cell.length_c   1.000
_cell.angle_alpha   90.00
_cell.angle_beta   90.00
_cell.angle_gamma   90.00
#
_symmetry.space_group_name_H-M   'P 1'
#
loop_
_entity.id
_entity.type
_entity.pdbx_description
1 polymer ?
#
loop_
_entity_poly.entity_id
_entity_poly.type
_entity_poly.pdbx_seq_one_letter_code
_entity_poly.pdbx_strand_id
1 'polypeptide(L)'
;MASKVTFQSRNVLSKKFMVNKKKSMDNITLFSVITIMSFLLLTPVALFMEGVKFTPTYLQAAGLNDKHVCIKALIAGICFHAYQQLAMTYTSLCSFLGGPLSFVKRFSYAEIKKATGGFSSIIATHSYGSVYKAQFRGGLVTVVKEVRIFNEAKDAFNKEVQLL
;
A
#
# COMPACT_ATOMS: atom_id res chain seq x y z
N MET A 1 24.95 14.12 -7.77
CA MET A 1 24.24 15.40 -8.07
C MET A 1 22.84 15.21 -8.65
N ALA A 2 22.59 14.19 -9.49
CA ALA A 2 21.27 13.95 -10.11
C ALA A 2 20.10 13.77 -9.11
N SER A 3 20.34 13.16 -7.94
CA SER A 3 19.31 12.91 -6.92
C SER A 3 18.64 14.20 -6.40
N LYS A 4 19.40 15.29 -6.16
CA LYS A 4 18.80 16.56 -5.69
C LYS A 4 17.87 17.19 -6.75
N VAL A 5 18.19 17.01 -8.03
CA VAL A 5 17.38 17.53 -9.14
C VAL A 5 16.12 16.70 -9.33
N THR A 6 16.17 15.37 -9.19
CA THR A 6 14.98 14.51 -9.30
C THR A 6 14.02 14.73 -8.12
N PHE A 7 14.53 14.93 -6.89
CA PHE A 7 13.68 15.27 -5.74
C PHE A 7 13.04 16.66 -5.84
N GLN A 8 13.79 17.67 -6.31
CA GLN A 8 13.26 19.02 -6.54
C GLN A 8 12.24 19.06 -7.69
N SER A 9 12.53 18.37 -8.79
CA SER A 9 11.63 18.25 -9.95
C SER A 9 10.29 17.61 -9.55
N ARG A 10 10.31 16.54 -8.75
CA ARG A 10 9.09 15.89 -8.26
C ARG A 10 8.24 16.81 -7.39
N ASN A 11 8.87 17.61 -6.52
CA ASN A 11 8.15 18.54 -5.63
C ASN A 11 7.47 19.68 -6.40
N VAL A 12 8.12 20.19 -7.46
CA VAL A 12 7.56 21.25 -8.32
C VAL A 12 6.48 20.68 -9.24
N LEU A 13 6.70 19.50 -9.82
CA LEU A 13 5.72 18.84 -10.70
C LEU A 13 4.44 18.46 -9.94
N SER A 14 4.58 17.96 -8.70
CA SER A 14 3.44 17.66 -7.82
C SER A 14 2.58 18.91 -7.56
N LYS A 15 3.20 20.06 -7.25
CA LYS A 15 2.48 21.32 -7.06
C LYS A 15 1.80 21.81 -8.34
N LYS A 16 2.46 21.68 -9.49
CA LYS A 16 1.92 22.11 -10.79
C LYS A 16 0.75 21.23 -11.27
N PHE A 17 0.76 19.94 -10.93
CA PHE A 17 -0.33 19.00 -11.21
C PHE A 17 -1.50 19.17 -10.22
N MET A 18 -1.23 19.49 -8.95
CA MET A 18 -2.28 19.78 -7.95
C MET A 18 -3.08 21.06 -8.21
N VAL A 19 -2.48 22.06 -8.89
CA VAL A 19 -3.17 23.32 -9.23
C VAL A 19 -4.13 23.15 -10.42
N ASN A 20 -3.87 22.17 -11.30
CA ASN A 20 -4.79 21.81 -12.37
C ASN A 20 -5.76 20.73 -11.87
N LYS A 21 -6.86 21.13 -11.22
CA LYS A 21 -8.05 20.28 -11.02
C LYS A 21 -8.74 19.94 -12.35
N LYS A 22 -8.04 19.31 -13.29
CA LYS A 22 -8.66 18.73 -14.49
C LYS A 22 -9.14 17.35 -14.13
N LYS A 23 -10.47 17.22 -13.97
CA LYS A 23 -11.29 16.00 -13.88
C LYS A 23 -10.59 14.83 -13.21
N SER A 24 -11.01 14.51 -11.97
CA SER A 24 -10.75 13.21 -11.36
C SER A 24 -11.05 12.12 -12.39
N MET A 25 -10.01 11.61 -13.04
CA MET A 25 -10.13 10.61 -14.08
C MET A 25 -10.43 9.31 -13.35
N ASP A 26 -11.46 8.59 -13.77
CA ASP A 26 -11.82 7.32 -13.17
C ASP A 26 -10.59 6.38 -13.14
N ASN A 27 -10.48 5.57 -12.09
CA ASN A 27 -9.30 4.72 -11.86
C ASN A 27 -9.01 3.80 -13.07
N ILE A 28 -10.04 3.45 -13.84
CA ILE A 28 -9.95 2.63 -15.05
C ILE A 28 -9.23 3.40 -16.17
N THR A 29 -9.66 4.63 -16.44
CA THR A 29 -9.02 5.49 -17.44
C THR A 29 -7.61 5.88 -17.01
N LEU A 30 -7.37 6.13 -15.71
CA LEU A 30 -6.04 6.41 -15.18
C LEU A 30 -5.07 5.25 -15.40
N PHE A 31 -5.50 4.03 -15.05
CA PHE A 31 -4.70 2.83 -15.26
C PHE A 31 -4.44 2.56 -16.75
N SER A 32 -5.45 2.79 -17.60
CA SER A 32 -5.32 2.64 -19.06
C SER A 32 -4.28 3.62 -19.63
N VAL A 33 -4.31 4.89 -19.22
CA VAL A 33 -3.34 5.90 -19.66
C VAL A 33 -1.92 5.56 -19.19
N ILE A 34 -1.73 5.14 -17.93
CA ILE A 34 -0.41 4.73 -17.42
C ILE A 34 0.13 3.54 -18.21
N THR A 35 -0.72 2.57 -18.55
CA THR A 35 -0.33 1.37 -19.30
C THR A 35 0.13 1.73 -20.72
N ILE A 36 -0.64 2.58 -21.42
CA ILE A 36 -0.28 3.06 -22.77
C ILE A 36 1.02 3.84 -22.75
N MET A 37 1.18 4.78 -21.79
CA MET A 37 2.40 5.58 -21.69
C MET A 37 3.62 4.74 -21.32
N SER A 38 3.46 3.72 -20.46
CA SER A 38 4.53 2.78 -20.12
C SER A 38 4.93 1.94 -21.32
N PHE A 39 3.96 1.43 -22.09
CA PHE A 39 4.24 0.69 -23.31
C PHE A 39 5.00 1.55 -24.33
N LEU A 40 4.57 2.78 -24.57
CA LEU A 40 5.20 3.70 -25.53
C LEU A 40 6.63 4.09 -25.12
N LEU A 41 6.92 4.19 -23.82
CA LEU A 41 8.26 4.51 -23.33
C LEU A 41 9.19 3.30 -23.28
N LEU A 42 8.69 2.12 -22.87
CA LEU A 42 9.50 0.91 -22.78
C LEU A 42 9.78 0.27 -24.14
N THR A 43 8.85 0.34 -25.10
CA THR A 43 9.02 -0.24 -26.44
C THR A 43 10.30 0.23 -27.15
N PRO A 44 10.59 1.53 -27.29
CA PRO A 44 11.82 1.98 -27.95
C PRO A 44 13.08 1.64 -27.15
N VAL A 45 13.02 1.63 -25.81
CA VAL A 45 14.15 1.25 -24.96
C VAL A 45 14.47 -0.23 -25.12
N ALA A 46 13.45 -1.09 -25.15
CA ALA A 46 13.59 -2.52 -25.38
C ALA A 46 14.14 -2.79 -26.79
N LEU A 47 13.63 -2.12 -27.81
CA LEU A 47 14.15 -2.24 -29.19
C LEU A 47 15.61 -1.80 -29.30
N PHE A 48 16.03 -0.77 -28.55
CA PHE A 48 17.40 -0.29 -28.54
C PHE A 48 18.36 -1.21 -27.79
N MET A 49 17.95 -1.76 -26.64
CA MET A 49 18.79 -2.64 -25.81
C MET A 49 18.87 -4.08 -26.33
N GLU A 50 17.75 -4.64 -26.77
CA GLU A 50 17.67 -6.05 -27.15
C GLU A 50 17.78 -6.26 -28.66
N GLY A 51 17.52 -5.24 -29.48
CA GLY A 51 17.37 -5.36 -30.93
C GLY A 51 16.08 -6.10 -31.31
N VAL A 52 15.81 -6.23 -32.61
CA VAL A 52 14.62 -6.97 -33.10
C VAL A 52 14.91 -8.48 -33.05
N LYS A 53 14.93 -9.08 -31.86
CA LYS A 53 15.12 -10.54 -31.66
C LYS A 53 13.82 -11.36 -31.76
N PHE A 54 12.70 -10.70 -32.02
CA PHE A 54 11.37 -11.30 -32.18
C PHE A 54 11.06 -11.75 -33.62
N THR A 55 12.06 -11.84 -34.49
CA THR A 55 11.86 -12.34 -35.85
C THR A 55 11.68 -13.86 -35.83
N PRO A 56 10.71 -14.44 -36.57
CA PRO A 56 10.46 -15.88 -36.58
C PRO A 56 11.71 -16.70 -36.95
N THR A 57 12.59 -16.15 -37.78
CA THR A 57 13.87 -16.78 -38.14
C THR A 57 14.82 -16.96 -36.95
N TYR A 58 14.83 -16.04 -35.98
CA TYR A 58 15.67 -16.13 -34.77
C TYR A 58 15.07 -17.10 -33.75
N LEU A 59 13.75 -17.11 -33.58
CA LEU A 59 13.04 -18.03 -32.70
C LEU A 59 13.13 -19.48 -33.19
N GLN A 60 13.01 -19.68 -34.50
CA GLN A 60 13.18 -20.97 -35.14
C GLN A 60 14.62 -21.47 -35.06
N ALA A 61 15.63 -20.58 -35.17
CA ALA A 61 17.05 -20.91 -34.94
C ALA A 61 17.35 -21.29 -33.47
N ALA A 62 16.59 -20.75 -32.52
CA ALA A 62 16.65 -21.14 -31.11
C ALA A 62 15.89 -22.45 -30.81
N GLY A 63 15.26 -23.07 -31.82
CA GLY A 63 14.50 -24.32 -31.68
C GLY A 63 13.11 -24.14 -31.06
N LEU A 64 12.60 -22.90 -30.95
CA LEU A 64 11.28 -22.62 -30.39
C LEU A 64 10.24 -22.46 -31.50
N ASN A 65 9.06 -23.05 -31.28
CA ASN A 65 7.93 -22.95 -32.20
C ASN A 65 7.18 -21.62 -32.00
N ASP A 66 7.14 -20.77 -33.04
CA ASP A 66 6.60 -19.40 -33.03
C ASP A 66 5.20 -19.33 -32.42
N LYS A 67 4.33 -20.28 -32.77
CA LYS A 67 2.94 -20.32 -32.30
C LYS A 67 2.84 -20.58 -30.79
N HIS A 68 3.73 -21.42 -30.27
CA HIS A 68 3.71 -21.82 -28.86
C HIS A 68 4.25 -20.69 -27.96
N VAL A 69 5.24 -19.95 -28.45
CA VAL A 69 5.78 -18.76 -27.77
C VAL A 69 4.74 -17.66 -27.72
N CYS A 70 4.06 -17.37 -28.83
CA CYS A 70 2.99 -16.37 -28.88
C CYS A 70 1.83 -16.70 -27.93
N ILE A 71 1.38 -17.96 -27.89
CA ILE A 71 0.31 -18.38 -26.98
C ILE A 71 0.74 -18.24 -25.51
N LYS A 72 1.96 -18.65 -25.16
CA LYS A 72 2.49 -18.49 -23.79
C LYS A 72 2.64 -17.02 -23.40
N ALA A 73 3.09 -16.16 -24.31
CA ALA A 73 3.19 -14.73 -24.08
C ALA A 73 1.81 -14.08 -23.87
N LEU A 74 0.80 -14.47 -24.65
CA LEU A 74 -0.58 -14.01 -24.48
C LEU A 74 -1.16 -14.45 -23.13
N ILE A 75 -1.00 -15.72 -22.75
CA ILE A 75 -1.46 -16.23 -21.46
C ILE A 75 -0.76 -15.52 -20.30
N ALA A 76 0.56 -15.32 -20.39
CA ALA A 76 1.33 -14.60 -19.37
C ALA A 76 0.85 -13.14 -19.24
N GLY A 77 0.57 -12.45 -20.35
CA GLY A 77 0.03 -11.09 -20.36
C GLY A 77 -1.35 -10.99 -19.72
N ILE A 78 -2.27 -11.89 -20.08
CA ILE A 78 -3.61 -11.93 -19.48
C ILE A 78 -3.53 -12.25 -17.98
N CYS A 79 -2.67 -13.19 -17.59
CA CYS A 79 -2.47 -13.55 -16.18
C CYS A 79 -1.90 -12.39 -15.37
N PHE A 80 -0.90 -11.67 -15.90
CA PHE A 80 -0.34 -10.49 -15.24
C PHE A 80 -1.35 -9.35 -15.13
N HIS A 81 -2.14 -9.11 -16.18
CA HIS A 81 -3.19 -8.10 -16.15
C HIS A 81 -4.30 -8.43 -15.14
N ALA A 82 -4.74 -9.68 -15.07
CA ALA A 82 -5.69 -10.15 -14.08
C ALA A 82 -5.13 -10.01 -12.65
N TYR A 83 -3.86 -10.36 -12.44
CA TYR A 83 -3.18 -10.18 -11.16
C TYR A 83 -3.14 -8.70 -10.74
N GLN A 84 -2.81 -7.80 -11.67
CA GLN A 84 -2.74 -6.38 -11.40
C GLN A 84 -4.13 -5.77 -11.12
N GLN A 85 -5.18 -6.26 -11.77
CA GLN A 85 -6.57 -5.88 -11.44
C GLN A 85 -6.95 -6.33 -10.03
N LEU A 86 -6.65 -7.57 -9.63
CA LEU A 86 -6.94 -8.09 -8.29
C LEU A 86 -6.12 -7.39 -7.20
N ALA A 87 -4.86 -7.06 -7.48
CA ALA A 87 -4.01 -6.35 -6.54
C ALA A 87 -4.49 -4.90 -6.32
N MET A 88 -4.89 -4.21 -7.38
CA MET A 88 -5.46 -2.87 -7.26
C MET A 88 -6.83 -2.90 -6.57
N THR A 89 -7.72 -3.85 -6.89
CA THR A 89 -9.01 -3.95 -6.18
C THR A 89 -8.84 -4.32 -4.72
N TYR A 90 -7.88 -5.16 -4.34
CA TYR A 90 -7.56 -5.45 -2.95
C TYR A 90 -7.01 -4.22 -2.23
N THR A 91 -6.11 -3.47 -2.87
CA THR A 91 -5.56 -2.22 -2.30
C THR A 91 -6.63 -1.14 -2.19
N SER A 92 -7.50 -1.00 -3.19
CA SER A 92 -8.64 -0.10 -3.18
C SER A 92 -9.71 -0.54 -2.18
N LEU A 93 -9.90 -1.84 -1.95
CA LEU A 93 -10.79 -2.37 -0.92
C LEU A 93 -10.21 -2.11 0.47
N CYS A 94 -8.91 -2.31 0.70
CA CYS A 94 -8.22 -1.89 1.91
C CYS A 94 -8.28 -0.37 2.13
N SER A 95 -8.26 0.43 1.05
CA SER A 95 -8.38 1.89 1.10
C SER A 95 -9.83 2.37 1.21
N PHE A 96 -10.82 1.57 0.79
CA PHE A 96 -12.25 1.87 0.86
C PHE A 96 -12.83 1.43 2.21
N LEU A 97 -12.42 0.28 2.72
CA LEU A 97 -12.55 -0.10 4.13
C LEU A 97 -11.68 0.79 5.03
N GLY A 98 -10.61 1.37 4.46
CA GLY A 98 -9.69 2.33 5.07
C GLY A 98 -9.93 3.78 4.61
N GLY A 99 -11.19 4.22 4.51
CA GLY A 99 -11.51 5.65 4.62
C GLY A 99 -10.87 6.24 5.89
N PRO A 100 -10.77 7.58 6.05
CA PRO A 100 -10.02 8.20 7.14
C PRO A 100 -10.33 7.48 8.45
N LEU A 101 -9.31 6.85 9.03
CA LEU A 101 -9.39 5.93 10.18
C LEU A 101 -10.22 6.53 11.31
N SER A 102 -11.53 6.37 11.22
CA SER A 102 -12.49 6.66 12.28
C SER A 102 -12.54 5.52 13.30
N PHE A 103 -11.70 4.49 13.11
CA PHE A 103 -11.58 3.36 14.01
C PHE A 103 -10.66 3.63 15.21
N VAL A 104 -9.70 4.55 15.09
CA VAL A 104 -8.81 4.90 16.21
C VAL A 104 -9.44 6.02 17.02
N LYS A 105 -10.38 5.65 17.89
CA LYS A 105 -10.93 6.56 18.88
C LYS A 105 -9.88 6.83 19.95
N ARG A 106 -9.48 8.10 20.11
CA ARG A 106 -8.60 8.52 21.21
C ARG A 106 -9.41 8.53 22.51
N PHE A 107 -8.90 7.84 23.52
CA PHE A 107 -9.43 7.89 24.88
C PHE A 107 -8.43 8.62 25.77
N SER A 108 -8.93 9.50 26.62
CA SER A 108 -8.09 10.12 27.64
C SER A 108 -7.73 9.10 28.73
N TYR A 109 -6.61 9.32 29.41
CA TYR A 109 -6.20 8.47 30.55
C TYR A 109 -7.28 8.42 31.63
N ALA A 110 -7.96 9.55 31.90
CA ALA A 110 -9.04 9.61 32.89
C ALA A 110 -10.22 8.70 32.50
N GLU A 111 -10.58 8.65 31.22
CA GLU A 111 -11.62 7.75 30.71
C GLU A 111 -11.21 6.28 30.82
N ILE A 112 -9.98 5.94 30.45
CA ILE A 112 -9.44 4.58 30.56
C ILE A 112 -9.41 4.13 32.03
N LYS A 113 -8.91 4.99 32.94
CA LYS A 113 -8.87 4.73 34.38
C LYS A 113 -10.27 4.52 34.94
N LYS A 114 -11.25 5.33 34.52
CA LYS A 114 -12.65 5.15 34.93
C LYS A 114 -13.26 3.87 34.38
N ALA A 115 -13.05 3.58 33.10
CA ALA A 115 -13.60 2.41 32.42
C ALA A 115 -13.07 1.07 32.97
N THR A 116 -11.85 1.07 33.52
CA THR A 116 -11.21 -0.10 34.13
C THR A 116 -11.41 -0.20 35.65
N GLY A 117 -12.22 0.68 36.25
CA GLY A 117 -12.44 0.71 37.70
C GLY A 117 -11.17 1.07 38.49
N GLY A 118 -10.32 1.92 37.95
CA GLY A 118 -9.01 2.26 38.52
C GLY A 118 -7.95 1.18 38.27
N PHE A 119 -8.03 0.47 37.14
CA PHE A 119 -7.17 -0.69 36.82
C PHE A 119 -7.34 -1.88 37.77
N SER A 120 -8.54 -2.05 38.33
CA SER A 120 -8.86 -3.16 39.23
C SER A 120 -9.44 -4.38 38.50
N SER A 121 -10.04 -4.19 37.31
CA SER A 121 -10.67 -5.28 36.54
C SER A 121 -9.65 -6.04 35.68
N ILE A 122 -8.76 -6.80 36.31
CA ILE A 122 -7.71 -7.56 35.63
C ILE A 122 -8.30 -8.81 34.95
N ILE A 123 -8.00 -8.98 33.66
CA ILE A 123 -8.30 -10.20 32.89
C ILE A 123 -7.09 -11.13 32.92
N ALA A 124 -5.89 -10.58 32.70
CA ALA A 124 -4.65 -11.35 32.67
C ALA A 124 -3.46 -10.49 33.11
N THR A 125 -2.47 -11.13 33.71
CA THR A 125 -1.21 -10.49 34.11
C THR A 125 -0.07 -11.18 33.39
N HIS A 126 0.79 -10.41 32.72
CA HIS A 126 1.98 -10.91 32.04
C HIS A 126 3.23 -10.15 32.51
N SER A 127 4.41 -10.70 32.24
CA SER A 127 5.71 -10.06 32.54
C SER A 127 5.88 -8.68 31.88
N TYR A 128 5.23 -8.47 30.73
CA TYR A 128 5.30 -7.23 29.94
C TYR A 128 4.17 -6.23 30.23
N GLY A 129 3.26 -6.55 31.15
CA GLY A 129 2.14 -5.70 31.52
C GLY A 129 0.86 -6.49 31.82
N SER A 130 -0.10 -5.80 32.40
CA SER A 130 -1.42 -6.36 32.72
C SER A 130 -2.47 -5.98 31.69
N VAL A 131 -3.48 -6.82 31.56
CA VAL A 131 -4.60 -6.68 30.65
C VAL A 131 -5.86 -6.51 31.48
N TYR A 132 -6.59 -5.43 31.23
CA TYR A 132 -7.77 -5.03 31.99
C TYR A 132 -9.02 -5.06 31.13
N LYS A 133 -10.14 -5.42 31.73
CA LYS A 133 -11.46 -5.20 31.14
C LYS A 133 -11.84 -3.74 31.31
N ALA A 134 -12.27 -3.09 30.23
CA ALA A 134 -12.71 -1.71 30.25
C ALA A 134 -14.14 -1.61 29.73
N GLN A 135 -15.01 -0.94 30.49
CA GLN A 135 -16.38 -0.64 30.08
C GLN A 135 -16.54 0.88 29.97
N PHE A 136 -16.69 1.37 28.75
CA PHE A 136 -16.85 2.79 28.45
C PHE A 136 -18.31 3.22 28.50
N ARG A 137 -18.52 4.53 28.66
CA ARG A 137 -19.86 5.14 28.58
C ARG A 137 -20.46 4.87 27.19
N GLY A 138 -21.65 4.28 27.15
CA GLY A 138 -22.29 3.81 25.92
C GLY A 138 -22.29 2.29 25.73
N GLY A 139 -21.90 1.51 26.76
CA GLY A 139 -21.98 0.04 26.73
C GLY A 139 -20.84 -0.65 25.98
N LEU A 140 -19.89 0.12 25.44
CA LEU A 140 -18.72 -0.41 24.76
C LEU A 140 -17.79 -1.12 25.78
N VAL A 141 -17.66 -2.44 25.64
CA VAL A 141 -16.73 -3.26 26.44
C VAL A 141 -15.52 -3.60 25.59
N THR A 142 -14.32 -3.26 26.07
CA THR A 142 -13.05 -3.50 25.38
C THR A 142 -11.99 -3.98 26.35
N VAL A 143 -10.80 -4.25 25.83
CA VAL A 143 -9.63 -4.65 26.60
C VAL A 143 -8.59 -3.53 26.55
N VAL A 144 -8.04 -3.19 27.71
CA VAL A 144 -6.94 -2.24 27.86
C VAL A 144 -5.70 -3.03 28.23
N LYS A 145 -4.69 -3.03 27.36
CA LYS A 145 -3.40 -3.68 27.63
C LYS A 145 -2.39 -2.62 28.05
N GLU A 146 -1.84 -2.78 29.25
CA GLU A 146 -0.65 -2.02 29.67
C GLU A 146 0.56 -2.52 28.88
N VAL A 147 1.32 -1.58 28.32
CA VAL A 147 2.57 -1.88 27.62
C VAL A 147 3.70 -1.22 28.41
N ARG A 148 4.59 -2.02 29.00
CA ARG A 148 5.80 -1.54 29.65
C ARG A 148 6.89 -1.39 28.60
N ILE A 149 7.27 -0.16 28.30
CA ILE A 149 8.29 0.17 27.30
C ILE A 149 9.50 0.78 28.01
N PHE A 150 10.69 0.28 27.71
CA PHE A 150 11.95 0.86 28.17
C PHE A 150 12.20 2.20 27.47
N ASN A 151 12.84 3.15 28.15
CA ASN A 151 13.03 4.52 27.65
C ASN A 151 13.63 4.59 26.23
N GLU A 152 14.49 3.64 25.87
CA GLU A 152 15.16 3.57 24.57
C GLU A 152 14.23 3.21 23.39
N ALA A 153 13.09 2.56 23.66
CA ALA A 153 12.13 2.15 22.63
C ALA A 153 10.91 3.10 22.51
N LYS A 154 10.87 4.18 23.31
CA LYS A 154 9.75 5.13 23.36
C LYS A 154 9.52 5.84 22.02
N ASP A 155 10.60 6.24 21.36
CA ASP A 155 10.53 6.94 20.07
C ASP A 155 10.12 6.02 18.92
N ALA A 156 10.54 4.75 18.96
CA ALA A 156 10.11 3.74 18.00
C ALA A 156 8.60 3.45 18.15
N PHE A 157 8.15 3.27 19.39
CA PHE A 157 6.73 3.03 19.69
C PHE A 157 5.84 4.19 19.23
N ASN A 158 6.24 5.44 19.50
CA ASN A 158 5.46 6.61 19.07
C ASN A 158 5.33 6.69 17.54
N LYS A 159 6.38 6.32 16.79
CA LYS A 159 6.33 6.25 15.32
C LYS A 159 5.38 5.17 14.86
N GLU A 160 5.44 3.98 15.45
CA GLU A 160 4.59 2.85 15.08
C GLU A 160 3.10 3.13 15.37
N VAL A 161 2.79 3.74 16.53
CA VAL A 161 1.42 4.14 16.89
C VAL A 161 0.86 5.23 15.96
N GLN A 162 1.70 6.09 15.39
CA GLN A 162 1.27 7.09 14.39
C GLN A 162 1.04 6.49 13.00
N LEU A 163 1.56 5.30 12.72
CA LEU A 163 1.38 4.58 11.46
C LEU A 163 0.11 3.69 11.45
N LEU A 164 -0.52 3.50 12.62
CA LEU A 164 -1.80 2.81 12.79
C LEU A 164 -3.00 3.74 12.53
#